data_AF-M0D2Z2-F1
#
_entry.id   AF-M0D2Z2-F1
#
_cell.length_a   1.000
_cell.length_b   1.000
_cell.length_c   1.000
_cell.angle_alpha   90.00
_cell.angle_beta   90.00
_cell.angle_gamma   90.00
#
_symmetry.space_group_name_H-M   'P 1'
#
loop_
_entity.id
_entity.type
_entity.pdbx_description
1 polymer ?
#
loop_
_entity_poly.entity_id
_entity_poly.type
_entity_poly.pdbx_seq_one_letter_code
_entity_poly.pdbx_strand_id
1 'polypeptide(L)'
;MAGTTLIEIREHIEALAGDDGEFAVVCGRTGERPIPVAGERFETRAVARTAARATEQYRAVLRRYDPQLRFYDLVVCQHVGGGSRSRADARGGRTSPGSNAR
;
A
#
# COMPACT_ATOMS: atom_id res chain seq x y z
N MET A 1 -8.36 20.85 -22.57
CA MET A 1 -8.90 19.49 -22.35
C MET A 1 -8.24 18.91 -21.11
N ALA A 2 -8.87 19.00 -19.93
CA ALA A 2 -8.33 18.40 -18.71
C ALA A 2 -8.93 17.01 -18.40
N GLY A 3 -10.02 16.63 -19.07
CA GLY A 3 -10.58 15.27 -18.99
C GLY A 3 -9.68 14.21 -19.63
N THR A 4 -9.11 14.49 -20.81
CA THR A 4 -8.16 13.56 -21.48
C THR A 4 -6.91 13.36 -20.63
N THR A 5 -6.37 14.42 -20.02
CA THR A 5 -5.19 14.32 -19.16
C THR A 5 -5.45 13.54 -17.86
N LEU A 6 -6.67 13.60 -17.30
CA LEU A 6 -7.01 12.80 -16.12
C LEU A 6 -7.09 11.31 -16.46
N ILE A 7 -7.66 10.97 -17.62
CA ILE A 7 -7.72 9.59 -18.12
C ILE A 7 -6.31 9.07 -18.41
N GLU A 8 -5.48 9.83 -19.12
CA GLU A 8 -4.09 9.46 -19.42
C GLU A 8 -3.26 9.23 -18.14
N ILE A 9 -3.41 10.09 -17.13
CA ILE A 9 -2.72 9.91 -15.85
C ILE A 9 -3.23 8.66 -15.13
N ARG A 10 -4.54 8.37 -15.20
CA ARG A 10 -5.12 7.17 -14.60
C ARG A 10 -4.60 5.91 -15.28
N GLU A 11 -4.63 5.85 -16.60
CA GLU A 11 -4.10 4.74 -17.39
C GLU A 11 -2.61 4.51 -17.14
N HIS A 12 -1.82 5.59 -17.01
CA HIS A 12 -0.41 5.48 -16.66
C HIS A 12 -0.20 4.86 -15.28
N ILE A 13 -1.03 5.19 -14.29
CA ILE A 13 -0.95 4.61 -12.94
C ILE A 13 -1.35 3.14 -12.96
N GLU A 14 -2.42 2.78 -13.69
CA GLU A 14 -2.86 1.39 -13.86
C GLU A 14 -1.80 0.54 -14.59
N ALA A 15 -1.14 1.10 -15.60
CA ALA A 15 -0.05 0.42 -16.32
C ALA A 15 1.20 0.18 -15.46
N LEU A 16 1.39 0.97 -14.40
CA LEU A 16 2.46 0.77 -13.42
C LEU A 16 2.07 -0.24 -12.33
N ALA A 17 0.77 -0.50 -12.16
CA ALA A 17 0.29 -1.41 -11.15
C ALA A 17 0.59 -2.87 -11.51
N GLY A 18 0.77 -3.69 -10.49
CA GLY A 18 0.95 -5.14 -10.63
C GLY A 18 0.24 -5.87 -9.51
N ASP A 19 -0.34 -7.02 -9.82
CA ASP A 19 -1.19 -7.79 -8.91
C ASP A 19 -0.45 -8.27 -7.65
N ASP A 20 0.85 -8.58 -7.79
CA ASP A 20 1.70 -9.13 -6.73
C ASP A 20 2.63 -8.09 -6.08
N GLY A 21 2.37 -6.80 -6.27
CA GLY A 21 3.22 -5.74 -5.72
C GLY A 21 3.22 -5.70 -4.18
N GLU A 22 4.40 -5.59 -3.57
CA GLU A 22 4.52 -5.39 -2.12
C GLU A 22 4.34 -3.92 -1.70
N PHE A 23 4.38 -2.98 -2.64
CA PHE A 23 4.32 -1.55 -2.34
C PHE A 23 2.94 -0.98 -2.65
N ALA A 24 2.41 -0.16 -1.74
CA ALA A 24 1.16 0.57 -1.92
C ALA A 24 1.36 2.06 -1.63
N VAL A 25 0.53 2.89 -2.24
CA VAL A 25 0.50 4.33 -1.97
C VAL A 25 -0.67 4.63 -1.04
N VAL A 26 -0.38 5.25 0.11
CA VAL A 26 -1.37 5.62 1.13
C VAL A 26 -1.23 7.09 1.49
N CYS A 27 -2.28 7.65 2.08
CA CYS A 27 -2.19 8.93 2.76
C CYS A 27 -1.41 8.76 4.07
N GLY A 28 -0.30 9.49 4.24
CA GLY A 28 0.53 9.43 5.44
C GLY A 28 -0.18 9.88 6.72
N ARG A 29 -1.30 10.60 6.60
CA ARG A 29 -2.08 11.11 7.74
C ARG A 29 -3.22 10.21 8.17
N THR A 30 -3.89 9.56 7.21
CA THR A 30 -5.09 8.75 7.49
C THR A 30 -4.89 7.26 7.23
N GLY A 31 -3.81 6.87 6.53
CA GLY A 31 -3.60 5.49 6.08
C GLY A 31 -4.54 5.05 4.96
N GLU A 32 -5.46 5.91 4.52
CA GLU A 32 -6.40 5.61 3.44
C GLU A 32 -5.72 5.63 2.08
N ARG A 33 -6.27 4.86 1.13
CA ARG A 33 -5.79 4.81 -0.25
C ARG A 33 -6.67 5.70 -1.12
N PRO A 34 -6.18 6.86 -1.56
CA PRO A 34 -6.98 7.75 -2.39
C PRO A 34 -7.07 7.24 -3.83
N ILE A 35 -8.21 7.45 -4.48
CA ILE A 35 -8.37 7.26 -5.93
C ILE A 35 -7.39 8.21 -6.64
N PRO A 36 -6.66 7.75 -7.67
CA PRO A 36 -6.81 6.48 -8.41
C PRO A 36 -5.96 5.30 -7.95
N VAL A 37 -5.05 5.46 -6.97
CA VAL A 37 -4.22 4.36 -6.43
C VAL A 37 -4.96 3.46 -5.43
N ALA A 38 -6.27 3.63 -5.33
CA ALA A 38 -7.12 2.84 -4.45
C ALA A 38 -7.27 1.41 -4.99
N GLY A 39 -6.58 0.47 -4.34
CA GLY A 39 -6.62 -0.94 -4.73
C GLY A 39 -5.35 -1.40 -5.46
N GLU A 40 -4.61 -0.46 -6.05
CA GLU A 40 -3.39 -0.76 -6.79
C GLU A 40 -2.20 -1.10 -5.89
N ARG A 41 -1.36 -2.00 -6.40
CA ARG A 41 -0.10 -2.41 -5.80
C ARG A 41 1.02 -2.28 -6.81
N PHE A 42 2.24 -2.12 -6.32
CA PHE A 42 3.42 -1.86 -7.14
C PHE A 42 4.54 -2.79 -6.72
N GLU A 43 5.25 -3.34 -7.72
CA GLU A 43 6.33 -4.31 -7.50
C GLU A 43 7.51 -3.70 -6.76
N THR A 44 7.86 -2.44 -7.07
CA THR A 44 9.03 -1.78 -6.50
C THR A 44 8.70 -0.43 -5.89
N ARG A 45 9.52 -0.02 -4.92
CA ARG A 45 9.45 1.32 -4.32
C ARG A 45 9.58 2.45 -5.34
N ALA A 46 10.38 2.25 -6.40
CA ALA A 46 10.57 3.24 -7.45
C ALA A 46 9.28 3.43 -8.27
N VAL A 47 8.66 2.33 -8.68
CA VAL A 47 7.38 2.33 -9.40
C VAL A 47 6.27 2.96 -8.54
N ALA A 48 6.18 2.57 -7.26
CA ALA A 48 5.23 3.16 -6.32
C ALA A 48 5.42 4.68 -6.14
N ARG A 49 6.67 5.17 -6.16
CA ARG A 49 6.95 6.60 -6.08
C ARG A 49 6.52 7.33 -7.34
N THR A 50 6.69 6.72 -8.51
CA THR A 50 6.19 7.27 -9.78
C THR A 50 4.66 7.36 -9.76
N ALA A 51 3.99 6.30 -9.31
CA ALA A 51 2.53 6.29 -9.16
C ALA A 51 2.02 7.33 -8.15
N ALA A 52 2.74 7.54 -7.04
CA ALA A 52 2.42 8.60 -6.07
C ALA A 52 2.49 9.99 -6.73
N ARG A 53 3.55 10.28 -7.48
CA ARG A 53 3.69 11.55 -8.21
C ARG A 53 2.60 11.74 -9.27
N ALA A 54 2.29 10.69 -10.03
CA ALA A 54 1.20 10.72 -11.00
C ALA A 54 -0.15 11.00 -10.31
N THR A 55 -0.38 10.44 -9.13
CA THR A 55 -1.58 10.72 -8.32
C THR A 55 -1.64 12.16 -7.84
N GLU A 56 -0.51 12.74 -7.42
CA GLU A 56 -0.44 14.17 -7.07
C GLU A 56 -0.84 15.04 -8.25
N GLN A 57 -0.34 14.73 -9.45
CA GLN A 57 -0.70 15.43 -10.69
C GLN A 57 -2.19 15.28 -11.00
N TYR A 58 -2.72 14.05 -10.91
CA TYR A 58 -4.15 13.78 -11.09
C TYR A 58 -5.00 14.67 -10.18
N ARG A 59 -4.70 14.70 -8.88
CA ARG A 59 -5.43 15.52 -7.90
C ARG A 59 -5.24 17.01 -8.11
N ALA A 60 -4.07 17.45 -8.57
CA ALA A 60 -3.82 18.85 -8.91
C ALA A 60 -4.67 19.29 -10.12
N VAL A 61 -4.83 18.43 -11.13
CA VAL A 61 -5.74 18.69 -12.25
C VAL A 61 -7.19 18.67 -11.76
N LEU A 62 -7.56 17.72 -10.90
CA LEU A 62 -8.92 17.61 -10.36
C LEU A 62 -9.33 18.84 -9.54
N ARG A 63 -8.39 19.49 -8.84
CA ARG A 63 -8.63 20.74 -8.11
C ARG A 63 -9.09 21.90 -8.97
N ARG A 64 -8.84 21.87 -10.27
CA ARG A 64 -9.38 22.86 -11.21
C ARG A 64 -10.90 22.75 -11.31
N TYR A 65 -11.46 21.57 -11.05
CA TYR A 65 -12.88 21.29 -11.07
C TYR A 65 -13.50 21.32 -9.67
N ASP A 66 -12.79 20.79 -8.67
CA ASP A 66 -13.21 20.80 -7.27
C ASP A 66 -12.15 21.44 -6.36
N PRO A 67 -12.27 22.74 -6.06
CA PRO A 67 -11.34 23.44 -5.17
C PRO A 67 -11.39 22.95 -3.70
N GLN A 68 -12.44 22.24 -3.29
CA GLN A 68 -12.61 21.74 -1.91
C GLN A 68 -11.87 20.42 -1.67
N LEU A 69 -11.20 19.88 -2.70
CA LEU A 69 -10.52 18.60 -2.64
C LEU A 69 -9.40 18.61 -1.60
N ARG A 70 -9.52 17.74 -0.59
CA ARG A 70 -8.54 17.59 0.50
C ARG A 70 -7.13 17.31 -0.01
N PHE A 71 -6.15 17.92 0.65
CA PHE A 71 -4.73 17.62 0.49
C PHE A 71 -4.39 16.33 1.23
N TYR A 72 -3.85 15.37 0.49
CA TYR A 72 -3.32 14.13 1.02
C TYR A 72 -1.82 14.11 0.78
N ASP A 73 -1.05 13.83 1.83
CA ASP A 73 0.38 13.58 1.74
C ASP A 73 0.58 12.12 1.35
N LEU A 74 0.90 11.85 0.08
CA LEU A 74 1.03 10.49 -0.42
C LEU A 74 2.38 9.91 -0.05
N VAL A 75 2.37 8.78 0.63
CA VAL A 75 3.57 8.04 1.04
C VAL A 75 3.53 6.62 0.49
N VAL A 76 4.71 6.12 0.13
CA VAL A 76 4.88 4.72 -0.29
C VAL A 76 5.08 3.87 0.96
N CYS A 77 4.20 2.90 1.15
CA CYS A 77 4.30 1.90 2.21
C CYS A 77 4.59 0.53 1.59
N GLN A 78 5.59 -0.17 2.12
CA GLN A 78 5.76 -1.59 1.83
C GLN A 78 4.84 -2.38 2.76
N HIS A 79 4.01 -3.25 2.19
CA HIS A 79 3.33 -4.27 2.96
C HIS A 79 4.41 -5.25 3.41
N VAL A 80 4.75 -5.23 4.70
CA VAL A 80 5.53 -6.31 5.30
C VAL A 80 4.59 -7.50 5.31
N GLY A 81 4.52 -8.22 4.18
CA GLY A 81 3.83 -9.50 4.09
C GLY A 81 4.28 -10.30 5.29
N GLY A 82 3.32 -10.73 6.12
CA GLY A 82 3.57 -11.27 7.44
C GLY A 82 4.61 -12.38 7.41
N GLY A 83 5.87 -12.00 7.55
CA GLY A 83 6.94 -12.83 8.03
C GLY A 83 6.75 -13.07 9.52
N SER A 84 5.52 -13.31 10.00
CA SER A 84 5.31 -14.20 11.12
C SER A 84 5.67 -15.61 10.63
N ARG A 85 6.97 -15.84 10.43
CA ARG A 85 7.54 -17.10 10.87
C ARG A 85 7.07 -17.22 12.29
N SER A 86 6.13 -18.13 12.52
CA SER A 86 5.69 -18.52 13.85
C SER A 86 6.94 -18.67 14.71
N ARG A 87 7.22 -17.68 15.56
CA ARG A 87 8.05 -17.85 16.75
C ARG A 87 7.16 -18.44 17.87
N ALA A 88 6.22 -19.31 17.51
CA ALA A 88 5.46 -20.13 18.45
C ALA A 88 5.91 -21.60 18.39
N ASP A 89 7.17 -21.88 18.04
CA ASP A 89 7.78 -23.21 18.19
C ASP A 89 9.04 -23.17 19.08
N ALA A 90 9.01 -22.39 20.17
CA ALA A 90 10.08 -22.42 21.16
C ALA A 90 9.67 -21.86 22.54
N ARG A 91 8.66 -22.45 23.22
CA ARG A 91 8.68 -22.58 24.69
C ARG A 91 7.49 -23.37 25.26
N GLY A 92 7.80 -24.46 25.96
CA GLY A 92 6.99 -25.01 27.04
C GLY A 92 6.36 -26.37 26.71
N GLY A 93 6.71 -27.49 27.34
CA GLY A 93 7.54 -27.63 28.52
C GLY A 93 7.95 -29.08 28.75
N ARG A 94 9.11 -29.23 29.38
CA ARG A 94 9.53 -30.43 30.09
C ARG A 94 8.42 -30.85 31.06
N THR A 95 7.92 -32.06 30.92
CA THR A 95 7.49 -32.86 32.07
C THR A 95 8.38 -34.09 32.10
N SER A 96 9.40 -34.03 32.96
CA SER A 96 10.19 -35.19 33.37
C SER A 96 9.33 -36.20 34.13
N PRO A 97 9.76 -37.48 34.22
CA PRO A 97 8.93 -38.61 34.59
C PRO A 97 8.81 -38.76 36.11
N GLY A 98 7.58 -38.92 36.61
CA GLY A 98 7.28 -39.18 38.01
C GLY A 98 6.80 -40.62 38.19
N SER A 99 7.71 -41.45 38.70
CA SER A 99 7.48 -42.75 39.32
C SER A 99 6.20 -42.78 40.16
N ASN A 100 5.36 -43.82 39.99
CA ASN A 100 4.67 -44.38 41.15
C ASN A 100 4.58 -45.90 41.02
N ALA A 101 5.33 -46.56 41.91
CA ALA A 101 5.22 -47.96 42.20
C ALA A 101 3.91 -48.25 42.94
N ARG A 102 3.24 -49.35 42.59
CA ARG A 102 2.39 -50.11 43.50
C ARG A 102 2.27 -51.55 43.02
#